data_AF-A0A017HLT5-F1
#
_entry.id   AF-A0A017HLT5-F1
#
_cell.length_a   1.000
_cell.length_b   1.000
_cell.length_c   1.000
_cell.angle_alpha   90.00
_cell.angle_beta   90.00
_cell.angle_gamma   90.00
#
_symmetry.space_group_name_H-M   'P 1'
#
loop_
_entity.id
_entity.type
_entity.pdbx_description
1 polymer ?
#
loop_
_entity_poly.entity_id
_entity_poly.type
_entity_poly.pdbx_seq_one_letter_code
_entity_poly.pdbx_strand_id
1 'polypeptide(L)'
;MRARACPRLRFGVVHPHSGHNYELRYWLVACGVAPGRDLEIVILPPSLMPDALGSGALDGFCAGEPWSTAAVMGGHGRILTVKSAIWRQSPEKVLGADAAWAEAQPEALDALQRALNRASLWCADPANREDLIALLADPGRLGCPGEWLRPAVSGLLRIGPGAEAKVPDFFVPHASAATFPWRSHALWFYSQMVRWGQVAHGPEAARTAQDTYRPDLYRRALGPLGAALPSANAKVEGALERATPVGSAGASLVLGPDGFFDGQRFDPDSLDAYIAAQRGSGSAQEA
;
A
#
# COMPACT_ATOMS: atom_id res chain seq x y z
N MET A 1 10.98 1.43 44.65
CA MET A 1 11.82 1.20 43.45
C MET A 1 11.09 1.77 42.25
N ARG A 2 11.54 2.90 41.69
CA ARG A 2 11.01 3.38 40.40
C ARG A 2 11.57 2.48 39.32
N ALA A 3 10.72 1.72 38.64
CA ALA A 3 11.12 0.99 37.45
C ALA A 3 11.80 1.98 36.48
N ARG A 4 13.00 1.65 36.01
CA ARG A 4 13.64 2.39 34.91
C ARG A 4 12.63 2.42 33.76
N ALA A 5 12.15 3.60 33.40
CA ALA A 5 11.32 3.75 32.21
C ALA A 5 12.17 3.28 31.02
N CYS A 6 11.78 2.18 30.40
CA CYS A 6 12.39 1.76 29.15
C CYS A 6 12.16 2.88 28.12
N PRO A 7 13.15 3.22 27.28
CA PRO A 7 12.91 4.10 26.14
C PRO A 7 11.73 3.57 25.32
N ARG A 8 10.88 4.47 24.82
CA ARG A 8 9.79 4.07 23.92
C ARG A 8 10.39 3.48 22.65
N LEU A 9 9.77 2.41 22.14
CA LEU A 9 10.16 1.83 20.85
C LEU A 9 9.97 2.87 19.74
N ARG A 10 10.89 2.89 18.77
CA ARG A 10 10.90 3.85 17.66
C ARG A 10 10.73 3.11 16.33
N PHE A 11 9.64 3.42 15.64
CA PHE A 11 9.30 2.79 14.36
C PHE A 11 9.42 3.79 13.21
N GLY A 12 10.19 3.44 12.18
CA GLY A 12 10.38 4.28 10.99
C GLY A 12 9.25 4.12 9.96
N VAL A 13 8.81 5.22 9.36
CA VAL A 13 7.94 5.24 8.17
C VAL A 13 8.42 6.28 7.16
N VAL A 14 7.96 6.17 5.92
CA VAL A 14 8.53 6.92 4.79
C VAL A 14 8.03 8.36 4.66
N HIS A 15 6.82 8.65 5.18
CA HIS A 15 6.20 9.97 5.16
C HIS A 15 5.00 10.01 6.14
N PRO A 16 4.68 11.16 6.77
CA PRO A 16 3.54 11.28 7.69
C PRO A 16 2.19 10.91 7.07
N HIS A 17 2.04 11.13 5.77
CA HIS A 17 0.80 10.86 5.01
C HIS A 17 0.91 9.66 4.07
N SER A 18 1.83 8.73 4.33
CA SER A 18 2.02 7.54 3.48
C SER A 18 1.11 6.38 3.85
N GLY A 19 0.84 5.51 2.87
CA GLY A 19 0.16 4.21 3.12
C GLY A 19 0.85 3.39 4.21
N HIS A 20 2.19 3.31 4.19
CA HIS A 20 2.99 2.63 5.22
C HIS A 20 2.68 3.13 6.64
N ASN A 21 2.51 4.45 6.83
CA ASN A 21 2.15 4.99 8.15
C ASN A 21 0.74 4.56 8.55
N TYR A 22 -0.24 4.68 7.67
CA TYR A 22 -1.62 4.29 7.98
C TYR A 22 -1.77 2.80 8.22
N GLU A 23 -1.07 1.95 7.48
CA GLU A 23 -1.06 0.50 7.66
C GLU A 23 -0.38 0.07 8.95
N LEU A 24 0.78 0.66 9.25
CA LEU A 24 1.48 0.41 10.51
C LEU A 24 0.57 0.79 11.68
N ARG A 25 -0.03 1.99 11.64
CA ARG A 25 -0.97 2.44 12.66
C ARG A 25 -2.21 1.55 12.76
N TYR A 26 -2.76 1.11 11.63
CA TYR A 26 -3.90 0.19 11.60
C TYR A 26 -3.57 -1.14 12.29
N TRP A 27 -2.46 -1.76 11.89
CA TRP A 27 -1.99 -3.03 12.46
C TRP A 27 -1.70 -2.93 13.95
N LEU A 28 -0.96 -1.89 14.37
CA LEU A 28 -0.62 -1.67 15.79
C LEU A 28 -1.88 -1.52 16.64
N VAL A 29 -2.82 -0.65 16.23
CA VAL A 29 -4.04 -0.40 17.00
C VAL A 29 -4.92 -1.64 17.07
N ALA A 30 -5.07 -2.37 15.97
CA ALA A 30 -5.82 -3.63 15.96
C ALA A 30 -5.17 -4.71 16.86
N CYS A 31 -3.85 -4.63 17.10
CA CYS A 31 -3.13 -5.45 18.08
C CYS A 31 -3.12 -4.87 19.51
N GLY A 32 -3.83 -3.77 19.77
CA GLY A 32 -3.89 -3.13 21.09
C GLY A 32 -2.70 -2.24 21.45
N VAL A 33 -1.81 -1.95 20.49
CA VAL A 33 -0.67 -1.05 20.65
C VAL A 33 -1.06 0.34 20.14
N ALA A 34 -0.98 1.36 21.00
CA ALA A 34 -1.33 2.73 20.67
C ALA A 34 -0.09 3.54 20.23
N PRO A 35 0.00 3.96 18.95
CA PRO A 35 1.00 4.92 18.50
C PRO A 35 0.93 6.21 19.32
N GLY A 36 2.08 6.81 19.63
CA GLY A 36 2.20 8.01 20.48
C GLY A 36 2.14 7.75 21.99
N ARG A 37 1.56 6.61 22.42
CA ARG A 37 1.56 6.16 23.83
C ARG A 37 2.57 5.06 24.10
N ASP A 38 2.52 4.00 23.30
CA ASP A 38 3.28 2.77 23.52
C ASP A 38 4.58 2.74 22.67
N LEU A 39 4.58 3.44 21.53
CA LEU A 39 5.74 3.64 20.67
C LEU A 39 5.71 5.00 19.95
N GLU A 40 6.86 5.42 19.44
CA GLU A 40 7.04 6.61 18.62
C GLU A 40 7.14 6.21 17.13
N ILE A 41 6.45 6.93 16.25
CA ILE A 41 6.62 6.79 14.80
C ILE A 41 7.46 7.96 14.29
N VAL A 42 8.59 7.67 13.64
CA VAL A 42 9.52 8.66 13.10
C VAL A 42 9.61 8.57 11.58
N ILE A 43 9.99 9.67 10.93
CA ILE A 43 10.11 9.73 9.47
C ILE A 43 11.57 9.53 9.07
N LEU A 44 11.80 8.59 8.14
CA LEU A 44 13.12 8.34 7.58
C LEU A 44 13.01 7.95 6.10
N PRO A 45 13.95 8.37 5.23
CA PRO A 45 14.05 7.81 3.89
C PRO A 45 14.18 6.28 3.94
N PRO A 46 13.41 5.53 3.13
CA PRO A 46 13.40 4.07 3.15
C PRO A 46 14.79 3.43 3.04
N SER A 47 15.66 4.00 2.20
CA SER A 47 17.01 3.50 1.96
C SER A 47 17.94 3.57 3.18
N LEU A 48 17.61 4.39 4.18
CA LEU A 48 18.38 4.54 5.42
C LEU A 48 17.83 3.66 6.57
N MET A 49 16.65 3.05 6.39
CA MET A 49 16.00 2.27 7.44
C MET A 49 16.77 1.00 7.84
N PRO A 50 17.41 0.24 6.92
CA PRO A 50 18.22 -0.93 7.30
C PRO A 50 19.37 -0.57 8.25
N ASP A 51 20.12 0.50 7.95
CA ASP A 51 21.24 0.97 8.77
C ASP A 51 20.76 1.55 10.11
N ALA A 52 19.64 2.27 10.09
CA ALA A 52 19.03 2.80 11.31
C ALA A 52 18.53 1.68 12.25
N LEU A 53 18.03 0.58 11.69
CA LEU A 53 17.72 -0.62 12.47
C LEU A 53 18.99 -1.29 13.01
N GLY A 54 20.01 -1.48 12.16
CA GLY A 54 21.27 -2.13 12.55
C GLY A 54 22.08 -1.38 13.61
N SER A 55 21.98 -0.06 13.64
CA SER A 55 22.60 0.81 14.65
C SER A 55 21.79 0.93 15.95
N GLY A 56 20.57 0.40 16.00
CA GLY A 56 19.65 0.56 17.13
C GLY A 56 19.01 1.95 17.23
N ALA A 57 19.08 2.77 16.17
CA ALA A 57 18.37 4.03 16.10
C ALA A 57 16.86 3.84 15.91
N LEU A 58 16.46 2.74 15.26
CA LEU A 58 15.08 2.25 15.15
C LEU A 58 14.97 0.86 15.79
N ASP A 59 13.79 0.57 16.32
CA ASP A 59 13.40 -0.77 16.80
C ASP A 59 12.58 -1.54 15.75
N GLY A 60 12.07 -0.84 14.74
CA GLY A 60 11.32 -1.40 13.62
C GLY A 60 11.04 -0.36 12.55
N PHE A 61 10.52 -0.78 11.40
CA PHE A 61 10.04 0.15 10.38
C PHE A 61 8.97 -0.50 9.49
N CYS A 62 8.20 0.34 8.79
CA CYS A 62 7.30 -0.06 7.72
C CYS A 62 7.67 0.68 6.43
N ALA A 63 8.14 -0.08 5.45
CA ALA A 63 8.53 0.42 4.13
C ALA A 63 8.30 -0.64 3.06
N GLY A 64 8.25 -0.20 1.80
CA GLY A 64 8.24 -1.10 0.65
C GLY A 64 9.58 -1.80 0.45
N GLU A 65 9.55 -2.90 -0.29
CA GLU A 65 10.78 -3.57 -0.76
C GLU A 65 11.64 -2.63 -1.62
N PRO A 66 12.97 -2.82 -1.66
CA PRO A 66 13.73 -3.95 -1.12
C PRO A 66 14.27 -3.77 0.31
N TRP A 67 13.85 -2.72 1.02
CA TRP A 67 14.52 -2.30 2.26
C TRP A 67 14.30 -3.28 3.43
N SER A 68 13.14 -3.91 3.49
CA SER A 68 12.86 -4.99 4.46
C SER A 68 13.77 -6.20 4.21
N THR A 69 13.93 -6.61 2.95
CA THR A 69 14.88 -7.67 2.57
C THR A 69 16.32 -7.28 2.93
N ALA A 70 16.74 -6.05 2.64
CA ALA A 70 18.07 -5.56 2.97
C ALA A 70 18.38 -5.67 4.47
N ALA A 71 17.43 -5.27 5.32
CA ALA A 71 17.57 -5.36 6.77
C ALA A 71 17.71 -6.81 7.27
N VAL A 72 16.96 -7.76 6.69
CA VAL A 72 17.09 -9.18 7.03
C VAL A 72 18.40 -9.76 6.55
N MET A 73 18.80 -9.46 5.31
CA MET A 73 20.05 -9.97 4.72
C MET A 73 21.29 -9.41 5.42
N GLY A 74 21.24 -8.17 5.89
CA GLY A 74 22.28 -7.58 6.74
C GLY A 74 22.33 -8.14 8.17
N GLY A 75 21.38 -9.00 8.55
CA GLY A 75 21.29 -9.56 9.91
C GLY A 75 20.84 -8.54 10.96
N HIS A 76 20.25 -7.42 10.52
CA HIS A 76 19.82 -6.32 11.39
C HIS A 76 18.36 -6.45 11.85
N GLY A 77 17.58 -7.33 11.22
CA GLY A 77 16.16 -7.46 11.53
C GLY A 77 15.51 -8.74 11.02
N ARG A 78 14.19 -8.77 11.20
CA ARG A 78 13.29 -9.83 10.73
C ARG A 78 11.99 -9.20 10.24
N ILE A 79 11.34 -9.80 9.24
CA ILE A 79 10.03 -9.35 8.74
C ILE A 79 8.96 -9.92 9.67
N LEU A 80 8.23 -9.04 10.36
CA LEU A 80 7.16 -9.43 11.29
C LEU A 80 5.86 -9.79 10.56
N THR A 81 5.53 -9.04 9.53
CA THR A 81 4.34 -9.22 8.70
C THR A 81 4.55 -8.53 7.36
N VAL A 82 3.63 -8.77 6.43
CA VAL A 82 3.59 -8.16 5.11
C VAL A 82 2.27 -7.44 4.92
N LYS A 83 2.26 -6.42 4.06
CA LYS A 83 1.04 -5.64 3.77
C LYS A 83 -0.14 -6.53 3.34
N SER A 84 0.11 -7.52 2.48
CA SER A 84 -0.93 -8.45 2.01
C SER A 84 -1.54 -9.31 3.12
N ALA A 85 -0.87 -9.44 4.27
CA ALA A 85 -1.40 -10.11 5.45
C ALA A 85 -2.21 -9.16 6.35
N ILE A 86 -1.95 -7.85 6.31
CA ILE A 86 -2.72 -6.82 7.06
C ILE A 86 -4.02 -6.50 6.31
N TRP A 87 -3.91 -6.23 5.01
CA TRP A 87 -5.03 -5.96 4.12
C TRP A 87 -4.71 -6.54 2.74
N ARG A 88 -5.39 -7.63 2.39
CA ARG A 88 -5.17 -8.34 1.13
C ARG A 88 -5.65 -7.50 -0.05
N GLN A 89 -4.88 -7.47 -1.15
CA GLN A 89 -5.18 -6.66 -2.35
C GLN A 89 -5.39 -5.16 -2.07
N SER A 90 -4.73 -4.64 -1.03
CA SER A 90 -4.80 -3.23 -0.64
C SER A 90 -4.12 -2.29 -1.66
N PRO A 91 -4.62 -1.04 -1.78
CA PRO A 91 -4.00 -0.02 -2.64
C PRO A 91 -2.60 0.35 -2.15
N GLU A 92 -1.66 0.56 -3.07
CA GLU A 92 -0.31 1.02 -2.74
C GLU A 92 0.03 2.32 -3.49
N LYS A 93 0.76 2.21 -4.60
CA LYS A 93 1.27 3.33 -5.37
C LYS A 93 0.29 3.71 -6.46
N VAL A 94 0.23 5.00 -6.77
CA VAL A 94 -0.67 5.55 -7.80
C VAL A 94 0.13 6.32 -8.83
N LEU A 95 -0.41 6.40 -10.05
CA LEU A 95 -0.03 7.43 -11.00
C LEU A 95 -0.70 8.74 -10.57
N GLY A 96 0.07 9.67 -10.03
CA GLY A 96 -0.38 11.04 -9.78
C GLY A 96 -0.03 11.96 -10.95
N ALA A 97 -0.97 12.78 -11.37
CA ALA A 97 -0.76 13.84 -12.34
C ALA A 97 -1.48 15.11 -11.87
N ASP A 98 -0.90 16.27 -12.19
CA ASP A 98 -1.57 17.55 -11.98
C ASP A 98 -2.85 17.64 -12.82
N ALA A 99 -3.93 18.17 -12.23
CA ALA A 99 -5.23 18.23 -12.87
C ALA A 99 -5.23 19.15 -14.10
N ALA A 100 -4.59 20.32 -14.01
CA ALA A 100 -4.53 21.27 -15.12
C ALA A 100 -3.70 20.68 -16.29
N TRP A 101 -2.61 19.98 -15.99
CA TRP A 101 -1.86 19.26 -17.02
C TRP A 101 -2.67 18.14 -17.66
N ALA A 102 -3.38 17.33 -16.86
CA ALA A 102 -4.21 16.22 -17.35
C ALA A 102 -5.35 16.70 -18.28
N GLU A 103 -5.92 17.86 -17.98
CA GLU A 103 -6.94 18.52 -18.81
C GLU A 103 -6.37 19.13 -20.08
N ALA A 104 -5.19 19.76 -19.99
CA ALA A 104 -4.52 20.37 -21.14
C ALA A 104 -3.90 19.33 -22.10
N GLN A 105 -3.53 18.15 -21.59
CA GLN A 105 -2.82 17.11 -22.35
C GLN A 105 -3.51 15.73 -22.23
N PRO A 106 -4.80 15.62 -22.62
CA PRO A 106 -5.58 14.40 -22.40
C PRO A 106 -5.04 13.20 -23.18
N GLU A 107 -4.54 13.41 -24.40
CA GLU A 107 -3.96 12.35 -25.22
C GLU A 107 -2.64 11.82 -24.65
N ALA A 108 -1.82 12.70 -24.09
CA ALA A 108 -0.56 12.33 -23.44
C ALA A 108 -0.82 11.52 -22.17
N LEU A 109 -1.79 11.93 -21.36
CA LEU A 109 -2.23 11.16 -20.19
C LEU A 109 -2.74 9.77 -20.59
N ASP A 110 -3.56 9.68 -21.63
CA ASP A 110 -4.08 8.41 -22.12
C ASP A 110 -2.96 7.50 -22.65
N ALA A 111 -1.99 8.07 -23.38
CA ALA A 111 -0.82 7.33 -23.84
C ALA A 111 0.02 6.82 -22.67
N LEU A 112 0.22 7.64 -21.62
CA LEU A 112 0.93 7.25 -20.41
C LEU A 112 0.22 6.11 -19.67
N GLN A 113 -1.10 6.20 -19.49
CA GLN A 113 -1.88 5.13 -18.86
C GLN A 113 -1.79 3.81 -19.64
N ARG A 114 -1.86 3.87 -20.98
CA ARG A 114 -1.66 2.69 -21.85
C ARG A 114 -0.26 2.11 -21.73
N ALA A 115 0.77 2.96 -21.67
CA ALA A 115 2.15 2.52 -21.50
C ALA A 115 2.36 1.81 -20.15
N LEU A 116 1.84 2.38 -19.06
CA LEU A 116 1.91 1.78 -17.73
C LEU A 116 1.10 0.49 -17.63
N ASN A 117 -0.04 0.41 -18.30
CA ASN A 117 -0.81 -0.83 -18.39
C ASN A 117 0.01 -1.95 -19.06
N ARG A 118 0.68 -1.67 -20.19
CA ARG A 118 1.58 -2.62 -20.85
C ARG A 118 2.79 -2.99 -19.98
N ALA A 119 3.38 -2.01 -19.29
CA ALA A 119 4.48 -2.25 -18.36
C ALA A 119 4.04 -3.16 -17.20
N SER A 120 2.83 -2.96 -16.67
CA SER A 120 2.30 -3.80 -15.60
C SER A 120 2.10 -5.26 -16.03
N LEU A 121 1.66 -5.50 -17.27
CA LEU A 121 1.58 -6.83 -17.87
C LEU A 121 2.97 -7.46 -18.04
N TRP A 122 3.93 -6.68 -18.55
CA TRP A 122 5.31 -7.14 -18.70
C TRP A 122 5.93 -7.53 -17.35
N CYS A 123 5.73 -6.71 -16.32
CA CYS A 123 6.18 -7.00 -14.94
C CYS A 123 5.47 -8.21 -14.31
N ALA A 124 4.24 -8.53 -14.74
CA ALA A 124 3.48 -9.65 -14.22
C ALA A 124 3.99 -11.00 -14.76
N ASP A 125 4.62 -11.01 -15.93
CA ASP A 125 5.11 -12.21 -16.59
C ASP A 125 6.39 -12.73 -15.90
N PRO A 126 6.36 -13.95 -15.34
CA PRO A 126 7.53 -14.54 -14.70
C PRO A 126 8.76 -14.65 -15.62
N ALA A 127 8.57 -14.72 -16.94
CA ALA A 127 9.66 -14.77 -17.91
C ALA A 127 10.53 -13.50 -17.89
N ASN A 128 9.94 -12.36 -17.51
CA ASN A 128 10.61 -11.06 -17.47
C ASN A 128 11.26 -10.75 -16.11
N ARG A 129 11.22 -11.69 -15.16
CA ARG A 129 11.63 -11.43 -13.77
C ARG A 129 13.09 -11.03 -13.64
N GLU A 130 13.99 -11.73 -14.34
CA GLU A 130 15.43 -11.41 -14.26
C GLU A 130 15.74 -10.06 -14.91
N ASP A 131 15.11 -9.76 -16.04
CA ASP A 131 15.23 -8.45 -16.71
C ASP A 131 14.68 -7.32 -15.83
N LEU A 132 13.55 -7.56 -15.13
CA LEU A 132 12.98 -6.61 -14.17
C LEU A 132 13.95 -6.33 -13.01
N ILE A 133 14.54 -7.39 -12.44
CA ILE A 133 15.54 -7.26 -11.37
C ILE A 133 16.75 -6.45 -11.87
N ALA A 134 17.30 -6.79 -13.03
CA ALA A 134 18.46 -6.11 -13.59
C ALA A 134 18.16 -4.63 -13.87
N LEU A 135 16.99 -4.34 -14.44
CA LEU A 135 16.54 -2.98 -14.72
C LEU A 135 16.41 -2.16 -13.44
N LEU A 136 15.82 -2.71 -12.38
CA LEU A 136 15.64 -2.02 -11.09
C LEU A 136 16.96 -1.85 -10.32
N ALA A 137 17.86 -2.83 -10.40
CA ALA A 137 19.17 -2.82 -9.74
C ALA A 137 20.15 -1.78 -10.34
N ASP A 138 19.86 -1.28 -11.54
CA ASP A 138 20.67 -0.27 -12.22
C ASP A 138 21.02 0.91 -11.28
N PRO A 139 22.30 1.38 -11.27
CA PRO A 139 22.73 2.49 -10.43
C PRO A 139 21.98 3.80 -10.66
N GLY A 140 21.44 4.02 -11.86
CA GLY A 140 20.59 5.17 -12.19
C GLY A 140 19.14 5.02 -11.71
N ARG A 141 18.79 3.89 -11.10
CA ARG A 141 17.46 3.59 -10.53
C ARG A 141 17.52 3.38 -9.04
N LEU A 142 17.35 2.14 -8.55
CA LEU A 142 17.43 1.86 -7.12
C LEU A 142 18.88 1.72 -6.64
N GLY A 143 19.80 1.36 -7.54
CA GLY A 143 21.22 1.23 -7.23
C GLY A 143 21.50 0.27 -6.07
N CYS A 144 20.79 -0.86 -6.01
CA CYS A 144 20.95 -1.87 -4.97
C CYS A 144 21.24 -3.25 -5.58
N PRO A 145 21.84 -4.18 -4.81
CA PRO A 145 22.10 -5.53 -5.28
C PRO A 145 20.81 -6.22 -5.77
N GLY A 146 20.85 -6.84 -6.95
CA GLY A 146 19.70 -7.55 -7.51
C GLY A 146 19.18 -8.69 -6.62
N GLU A 147 20.03 -9.24 -5.76
CA GLU A 147 19.63 -10.22 -4.74
C GLU A 147 18.63 -9.67 -3.71
N TRP A 148 18.63 -8.36 -3.44
CA TRP A 148 17.66 -7.74 -2.53
C TRP A 148 16.28 -7.60 -3.19
N LEU A 149 16.22 -7.54 -4.53
CA LEU A 149 14.99 -7.40 -5.29
C LEU A 149 14.31 -8.75 -5.56
N ARG A 150 15.10 -9.83 -5.64
CA ARG A 150 14.61 -11.18 -5.98
C ARG A 150 13.49 -11.67 -5.05
N PRO A 151 13.56 -11.50 -3.72
CA PRO A 151 12.45 -11.87 -2.83
C PRO A 151 11.15 -11.16 -3.17
N ALA A 152 11.23 -9.85 -3.46
CA ALA A 152 10.07 -9.04 -3.74
C ALA A 152 9.31 -9.48 -5.01
N VAL A 153 10.03 -9.77 -6.09
CA VAL A 153 9.41 -10.19 -7.36
C VAL A 153 9.01 -11.66 -7.40
N SER A 154 9.55 -12.49 -6.49
CA SER A 154 9.23 -13.92 -6.41
C SER A 154 8.17 -14.25 -5.38
N GLY A 155 7.98 -13.38 -4.38
CA GLY A 155 7.16 -13.66 -3.19
C GLY A 155 7.78 -14.69 -2.25
N LEU A 156 9.05 -15.10 -2.46
CA LEU A 156 9.79 -15.93 -1.52
C LEU A 156 10.64 -15.03 -0.63
N LEU A 157 10.09 -14.65 0.51
CA LEU A 157 10.70 -13.70 1.43
C LEU A 157 11.60 -14.41 2.44
N ARG A 158 12.78 -13.83 2.68
CA ARG A 158 13.58 -14.14 3.86
C ARG A 158 13.03 -13.33 5.02
N ILE A 159 12.35 -13.99 5.95
CA ILE A 159 11.68 -13.32 7.06
C ILE A 159 12.55 -13.22 8.30
N GLY A 160 13.68 -13.94 8.36
CA GLY A 160 14.64 -13.87 9.45
C GLY A 160 15.79 -14.88 9.26
N PRO A 161 16.71 -14.99 10.23
CA PRO A 161 17.84 -15.93 10.15
C PRO A 161 17.37 -17.36 9.92
N GLY A 162 17.68 -17.92 8.76
CA GLY A 162 17.30 -19.29 8.37
C GLY A 162 15.79 -19.50 8.13
N ALA A 163 15.00 -18.43 8.07
CA ALA A 163 13.55 -18.51 7.92
C ALA A 163 13.10 -17.87 6.59
N GLU A 164 12.46 -18.68 5.75
CA GLU A 164 11.84 -18.24 4.50
C GLU A 164 10.33 -18.47 4.54
N ALA A 165 9.58 -17.56 3.94
CA ALA A 165 8.14 -17.67 3.78
C ALA A 165 7.74 -17.37 2.34
N LYS A 166 6.96 -18.26 1.75
CA LYS A 166 6.29 -17.97 0.49
C LYS A 166 5.03 -17.16 0.78
N VAL A 167 4.98 -15.94 0.26
CA VAL A 167 3.82 -15.04 0.33
C VAL A 167 3.18 -14.99 -1.05
N PRO A 168 2.04 -15.70 -1.26
CA PRO A 168 1.27 -15.58 -2.49
C PRO A 168 0.85 -14.13 -2.71
N ASP A 169 0.76 -13.71 -3.97
CA ASP A 169 0.29 -12.37 -4.34
C ASP A 169 1.09 -11.23 -3.68
N PHE A 170 2.36 -11.45 -3.33
CA PHE A 170 3.20 -10.41 -2.73
C PHE A 170 3.50 -9.26 -3.70
N PHE A 171 3.72 -9.59 -4.98
CA PHE A 171 3.90 -8.63 -6.06
C PHE A 171 2.86 -8.89 -7.15
N VAL A 172 1.82 -8.06 -7.19
CA VAL A 172 0.73 -8.14 -8.18
C VAL A 172 0.67 -6.85 -8.98
N PRO A 173 1.43 -6.74 -10.09
CA PRO A 173 1.46 -5.51 -10.86
C PRO A 173 0.20 -5.30 -11.72
N HIS A 174 -0.53 -6.35 -12.10
CA HIS A 174 -1.64 -6.23 -13.06
C HIS A 174 -2.94 -6.97 -12.69
N ALA A 175 -2.87 -8.17 -12.12
CA ALA A 175 -4.03 -9.03 -11.91
C ALA A 175 -5.06 -8.43 -10.93
N SER A 176 -6.28 -8.98 -10.92
CA SER A 176 -7.35 -8.62 -9.97
C SER A 176 -7.67 -7.12 -9.90
N ALA A 177 -7.58 -6.43 -11.04
CA ALA A 177 -7.78 -4.98 -11.14
C ALA A 177 -6.82 -4.15 -10.25
N ALA A 178 -5.60 -4.64 -10.01
CA ALA A 178 -4.59 -3.95 -9.20
C ALA A 178 -4.29 -2.51 -9.65
N THR A 179 -4.40 -2.25 -10.97
CA THR A 179 -4.15 -0.91 -11.53
C THR A 179 -5.38 -0.01 -11.60
N PHE A 180 -6.56 -0.51 -11.23
CA PHE A 180 -7.78 0.28 -11.30
C PHE A 180 -7.89 1.24 -10.09
N PRO A 181 -8.15 2.54 -10.32
CA PRO A 181 -8.19 3.53 -9.25
C PRO A 181 -9.55 3.50 -8.52
N TRP A 182 -9.77 2.49 -7.67
CA TRP A 182 -10.99 2.38 -6.86
C TRP A 182 -11.19 3.57 -5.93
N ARG A 183 -12.36 4.21 -6.00
CA ARG A 183 -12.73 5.34 -5.13
C ARG A 183 -12.87 4.91 -3.65
N SER A 184 -13.18 3.65 -3.38
CA SER A 184 -13.16 3.08 -2.02
C SER A 184 -11.77 3.17 -1.38
N HIS A 185 -10.71 2.94 -2.14
CA HIS A 185 -9.33 3.08 -1.66
C HIS A 185 -9.01 4.52 -1.23
N ALA A 186 -9.42 5.52 -2.03
CA ALA A 186 -9.25 6.93 -1.69
C ALA A 186 -9.95 7.30 -0.38
N LEU A 187 -11.19 6.84 -0.22
CA LEU A 187 -12.00 7.09 0.96
C LEU A 187 -11.46 6.37 2.22
N TRP A 188 -10.88 5.18 2.07
CA TRP A 188 -10.21 4.52 3.19
C TRP A 188 -9.02 5.34 3.69
N PHE A 189 -8.15 5.83 2.79
CA PHE A 189 -7.03 6.69 3.20
C PHE A 189 -7.51 8.00 3.82
N TYR A 190 -8.54 8.63 3.26
CA TYR A 190 -9.17 9.81 3.86
C TYR A 190 -9.68 9.52 5.28
N SER A 191 -10.34 8.36 5.51
CA SER A 191 -10.79 7.98 6.85
C SER A 191 -9.62 7.87 7.84
N GLN A 192 -8.45 7.40 7.39
CA GLN A 192 -7.27 7.32 8.24
C GLN A 192 -6.64 8.69 8.49
N MET A 193 -6.63 9.59 7.49
CA MET A 193 -6.23 10.98 7.67
C MET A 193 -7.10 11.69 8.72
N VAL A 194 -8.42 11.48 8.67
CA VAL A 194 -9.37 12.00 9.66
C VAL A 194 -9.10 11.41 11.04
N ARG A 195 -8.95 10.07 11.13
CA ARG A 195 -8.70 9.34 12.38
C ARG A 195 -7.48 9.89 13.13
N TRP A 196 -6.44 10.25 12.39
CA TRP A 196 -5.18 10.77 12.94
C TRP A 196 -5.10 12.31 12.93
N GLY A 197 -6.22 13.00 12.75
CA GLY A 197 -6.32 14.46 12.92
C GLY A 197 -5.61 15.29 11.84
N GLN A 198 -5.25 14.68 10.71
CA GLN A 198 -4.49 15.33 9.64
C GLN A 198 -5.38 16.16 8.71
N VAL A 199 -6.65 15.78 8.60
CA VAL A 199 -7.67 16.52 7.83
C VAL A 199 -8.97 16.60 8.60
N ALA A 200 -9.76 17.64 8.35
CA ALA A 200 -11.08 17.78 8.94
C ALA A 200 -12.05 16.73 8.38
N HIS A 201 -12.90 16.20 9.24
CA HIS A 201 -14.03 15.36 8.81
C HIS A 201 -15.13 16.25 8.22
N GLY A 202 -15.45 16.04 6.95
CA GLY A 202 -16.60 16.69 6.32
C GLY A 202 -16.93 16.13 4.93
N PRO A 203 -18.15 16.39 4.42
CA PRO A 203 -18.61 15.87 3.14
C PRO A 203 -17.82 16.42 1.95
N GLU A 204 -17.36 17.67 2.02
CA GLU A 204 -16.54 18.28 0.97
C GLU A 204 -15.15 17.64 0.90
N ALA A 205 -14.47 17.48 2.04
CA ALA A 205 -13.16 16.83 2.10
C ALA A 205 -13.22 15.36 1.63
N ALA A 206 -14.28 14.63 2.02
CA ALA A 206 -14.51 13.27 1.53
C ALA A 206 -14.69 13.22 0.00
N ARG A 207 -15.46 14.17 -0.56
CA ARG A 207 -15.66 14.28 -2.02
C ARG A 207 -14.35 14.61 -2.74
N THR A 208 -13.59 15.56 -2.23
CA THR A 208 -12.26 15.91 -2.77
C THR A 208 -11.35 14.68 -2.80
N ALA A 209 -11.27 13.93 -1.70
CA ALA A 209 -10.49 12.69 -1.66
C ALA A 209 -10.99 11.68 -2.70
N GLN A 210 -12.30 11.46 -2.78
CA GLN A 210 -12.90 10.55 -3.74
C GLN A 210 -12.58 10.91 -5.20
N ASP A 211 -12.63 12.20 -5.53
CA ASP A 211 -12.44 12.70 -6.91
C ASP A 211 -10.98 12.77 -7.34
N THR A 212 -10.02 12.60 -6.42
CA THR A 212 -8.60 12.39 -6.80
C THR A 212 -8.37 11.05 -7.52
N TYR A 213 -9.27 10.07 -7.32
CA TYR A 213 -9.23 8.80 -8.02
C TYR A 213 -10.16 8.85 -9.22
N ARG A 214 -9.58 8.67 -10.42
CA ARG A 214 -10.24 8.93 -11.72
C ARG A 214 -10.50 7.66 -12.56
N PRO A 215 -11.42 6.77 -12.14
CA PRO A 215 -11.87 5.63 -12.96
C PRO A 215 -12.32 6.01 -14.37
N ASP A 216 -12.89 7.20 -14.54
CA ASP A 216 -13.36 7.72 -15.83
C ASP A 216 -12.20 7.92 -16.81
N LEU A 217 -11.09 8.53 -16.37
CA LEU A 217 -9.88 8.70 -17.19
C LEU A 217 -9.20 7.37 -17.49
N TYR A 218 -9.20 6.45 -16.52
CA TYR A 218 -8.66 5.10 -16.69
C TYR A 218 -9.45 4.30 -17.74
N ARG A 219 -10.78 4.33 -17.68
CA ARG A 219 -11.64 3.68 -18.67
C ARG A 219 -11.53 4.32 -20.05
N ARG A 220 -11.42 5.65 -20.13
CA ARG A 220 -11.18 6.37 -21.40
C ARG A 220 -9.90 5.86 -22.08
N ALA A 221 -8.81 5.76 -21.32
CA ALA A 221 -7.51 5.39 -21.88
C ALA A 221 -7.42 3.91 -22.32
N LEU A 222 -8.03 3.00 -21.55
CA LEU A 222 -7.86 1.56 -21.71
C LEU A 222 -9.06 0.84 -22.36
N GLY A 223 -10.24 1.46 -22.38
CA GLY A 223 -11.43 0.91 -23.02
C GLY A 223 -11.20 0.50 -24.49
N PRO A 224 -10.56 1.35 -25.32
CA PRO A 224 -10.22 1.00 -26.70
C PRO A 224 -9.28 -0.21 -26.86
N LEU A 225 -8.56 -0.59 -25.80
CA LEU A 225 -7.67 -1.77 -25.80
C LEU A 225 -8.39 -3.07 -25.44
N GLY A 226 -9.70 -3.02 -25.14
CA GLY A 226 -10.46 -4.21 -24.72
C GLY A 226 -10.08 -4.74 -23.33
N ALA A 227 -9.41 -3.92 -22.51
CA ALA A 227 -9.03 -4.30 -21.15
C ALA A 227 -10.27 -4.68 -20.30
N ALA A 228 -10.09 -5.57 -19.33
CA ALA A 228 -11.13 -5.90 -18.36
C ALA A 228 -11.29 -4.75 -17.36
N LEU A 229 -12.32 -3.91 -17.53
CA LEU A 229 -12.49 -2.69 -16.74
C LEU A 229 -13.68 -2.82 -15.80
N PRO A 230 -13.51 -2.71 -14.46
CA PRO A 230 -14.64 -2.73 -13.54
C PRO A 230 -15.72 -1.70 -13.89
N SER A 231 -16.98 -2.12 -13.84
CA SER A 231 -18.12 -1.20 -14.06
C SER A 231 -18.38 -0.30 -12.85
N ALA A 232 -18.16 -0.82 -11.64
CA ALA A 232 -18.27 -0.05 -10.41
C ALA A 232 -17.04 0.88 -10.21
N ASN A 233 -17.24 1.99 -9.51
CA ASN A 233 -16.15 2.91 -9.14
C ASN A 233 -15.58 2.63 -7.74
N ALA A 234 -16.32 1.90 -6.91
CA ALA A 234 -15.98 1.58 -5.54
C ALA A 234 -16.50 0.17 -5.21
N LYS A 235 -15.95 -0.45 -4.16
CA LYS A 235 -16.40 -1.72 -3.60
C LYS A 235 -16.34 -1.65 -2.07
N VAL A 236 -17.04 -2.56 -1.40
CA VAL A 236 -16.84 -2.77 0.04
C VAL A 236 -15.54 -3.53 0.23
N GLU A 237 -14.56 -2.87 0.85
CA GLU A 237 -13.24 -3.47 1.09
C GLU A 237 -13.34 -4.47 2.25
N GLY A 238 -12.78 -5.66 2.04
CA GLY A 238 -12.83 -6.77 2.99
C GLY A 238 -14.10 -7.63 2.90
N ALA A 239 -14.93 -7.42 1.88
CA ALA A 239 -16.14 -8.22 1.65
C ALA A 239 -15.87 -9.50 0.83
N LEU A 240 -14.78 -9.56 0.06
CA LEU A 240 -14.49 -10.69 -0.82
C LEU A 240 -13.63 -11.72 -0.08
N GLU A 241 -14.20 -12.90 0.17
CA GLU A 241 -13.51 -14.02 0.82
C GLU A 241 -12.87 -14.99 -0.19
N ARG A 242 -13.37 -14.99 -1.43
CA ARG A 242 -12.92 -15.86 -2.53
C ARG A 242 -12.85 -15.10 -3.84
N ALA A 243 -12.16 -15.68 -4.83
CA ALA A 243 -12.15 -15.18 -6.19
C ALA A 243 -13.59 -15.02 -6.70
N THR A 244 -13.96 -13.81 -7.09
CA THR A 244 -15.35 -13.44 -7.39
C THR A 244 -15.43 -12.76 -8.76
N PRO A 245 -16.19 -13.32 -9.72
CA PRO A 245 -16.47 -12.64 -10.97
C PRO A 245 -17.24 -11.34 -10.71
N VAL A 246 -16.83 -10.25 -11.37
CA VAL A 246 -17.49 -8.95 -11.25
C VAL A 246 -17.86 -8.42 -12.62
N GLY A 247 -18.85 -7.51 -12.65
CA GLY A 247 -19.22 -6.81 -13.87
C GLY A 247 -18.05 -5.97 -14.39
N SER A 248 -17.68 -6.20 -15.64
CA SER A 248 -16.66 -5.44 -16.35
C SER A 248 -17.13 -5.05 -17.75
N ALA A 249 -16.64 -3.91 -18.22
CA ALA A 249 -16.64 -3.59 -19.64
C ALA A 249 -15.46 -4.34 -20.31
N GLY A 250 -15.71 -4.95 -21.47
CA GLY A 250 -14.71 -5.69 -22.22
C GLY A 250 -14.56 -7.15 -21.74
N ALA A 251 -13.34 -7.55 -21.40
CA ALA A 251 -13.03 -8.91 -20.97
C ALA A 251 -13.56 -9.21 -19.55
N SER A 252 -13.76 -10.50 -19.25
CA SER A 252 -14.21 -10.96 -17.93
C SER A 252 -13.21 -10.59 -16.84
N LEU A 253 -13.71 -10.06 -15.72
CA LEU A 253 -12.89 -9.69 -14.58
C LEU A 253 -13.23 -10.53 -13.35
N VAL A 254 -12.20 -11.01 -12.65
CA VAL A 254 -12.31 -11.69 -11.37
C VAL A 254 -11.49 -10.92 -10.35
N LEU A 255 -12.14 -10.47 -9.27
CA LEU A 255 -11.45 -9.88 -8.13
C LEU A 255 -11.05 -10.98 -7.14
N GLY A 256 -9.87 -10.82 -6.54
CA GLY A 256 -9.39 -11.71 -5.49
C GLY A 256 -9.97 -11.36 -4.12
N PRO A 257 -9.70 -12.17 -3.09
CA PRO A 257 -10.06 -11.85 -1.72
C PRO A 257 -9.34 -10.58 -1.24
N ASP A 258 -10.03 -9.73 -0.49
CA ASP A 258 -9.57 -8.38 -0.12
C ASP A 258 -9.71 -8.07 1.38
N GLY A 259 -9.80 -9.11 2.21
CA GLY A 259 -9.97 -9.04 3.67
C GLY A 259 -8.89 -8.26 4.42
N PHE A 260 -9.32 -7.54 5.46
CA PHE A 260 -8.45 -7.09 6.55
C PHE A 260 -8.18 -8.26 7.51
N PHE A 261 -7.01 -8.27 8.13
CA PHE A 261 -6.58 -9.37 9.01
C PHE A 261 -7.44 -9.55 10.27
N ASP A 262 -8.09 -8.48 10.71
CA ASP A 262 -8.96 -8.42 11.88
C ASP A 262 -10.45 -8.64 11.53
N GLY A 263 -10.75 -8.99 10.28
CA GLY A 263 -12.12 -9.26 9.81
C GLY A 263 -13.00 -8.02 9.66
N GLN A 264 -12.45 -6.83 9.87
CA GLN A 264 -13.16 -5.57 9.61
C GLN A 264 -13.51 -5.42 8.13
N ARG A 265 -14.51 -4.58 7.87
CA ARG A 265 -14.92 -4.19 6.53
C ARG A 265 -14.95 -2.68 6.44
N PHE A 266 -14.62 -2.16 5.27
CA PHE A 266 -14.77 -0.75 4.95
C PHE A 266 -15.79 -0.60 3.83
N ASP A 267 -16.98 -0.10 4.19
CA ASP A 267 -18.02 0.26 3.25
C ASP A 267 -17.93 1.77 2.98
N PRO A 268 -17.59 2.20 1.74
CA PRO A 268 -17.47 3.60 1.39
C PRO A 268 -18.80 4.38 1.51
N ASP A 269 -19.95 3.70 1.43
CA ASP A 269 -21.26 4.34 1.59
C ASP A 269 -21.60 4.56 3.09
N SER A 270 -20.89 3.87 3.99
CA SER A 270 -21.01 3.97 5.44
C SER A 270 -19.81 4.70 6.09
N LEU A 271 -19.15 5.60 5.35
CA LEU A 271 -17.90 6.27 5.76
C LEU A 271 -17.98 6.97 7.13
N ASP A 272 -19.06 7.70 7.41
CA ASP A 272 -19.21 8.44 8.67
C ASP A 272 -19.31 7.49 9.87
N ALA A 273 -20.03 6.37 9.71
CA ALA A 273 -20.14 5.34 10.74
C ALA A 273 -18.78 4.66 10.98
N TYR A 274 -18.03 4.39 9.91
CA TYR A 274 -16.69 3.82 10.01
C TYR A 274 -15.73 4.75 10.76
N ILE A 275 -15.68 6.05 10.42
CA ILE A 275 -14.85 7.04 11.11
C ILE A 275 -15.26 7.17 12.59
N ALA A 276 -16.57 7.19 12.88
CA ALA A 276 -17.06 7.29 14.25
C ALA A 276 -16.64 6.09 15.11
N ALA A 277 -16.71 4.87 14.57
CA ALA A 277 -16.28 3.65 15.26
C ALA A 277 -14.78 3.67 15.62
N GLN A 278 -13.95 4.32 14.80
CA GLN A 278 -12.50 4.39 15.03
C GLN A 278 -12.09 5.28 16.20
N ARG A 279 -12.90 6.27 16.59
CA ARG A 279 -12.59 7.22 17.68
C ARG A 279 -12.48 6.56 19.07
N GLY A 280 -13.12 5.40 19.27
CA GLY A 280 -13.06 4.65 20.53
C GLY A 280 -11.84 3.74 20.70
N SER A 281 -11.06 3.52 19.63
CA SER A 281 -10.05 2.45 19.55
C SER A 281 -8.61 2.88 19.88
N GLY A 282 -8.41 4.00 20.57
CA GLY A 282 -7.06 4.46 20.95
C GLY A 282 -6.44 5.50 20.04
N SER A 283 -7.25 6.36 19.39
CA SER A 283 -6.78 7.63 18.83
C SER A 283 -6.36 8.55 19.97
N ALA A 284 -5.15 8.37 20.50
CA ALA A 284 -4.50 9.49 21.18
C ALA A 284 -4.28 10.56 20.10
N GLN A 285 -4.98 11.69 20.23
CA GLN A 285 -4.67 12.87 19.43
C GLN A 285 -3.21 13.22 19.73
N GLU A 286 -2.35 13.04 18.73
CA GLU A 286 -0.99 13.57 18.76
C GLU A 286 -1.15 15.09 18.68
N ALA A 287 -1.00 15.76 19.83
CA ALA A 287 -1.00 17.21 19.96
C ALA A 287 0.33 17.81 19.48
#